data_AF-A0A257NV00-F1
#
_entry.id   AF-A0A257NV00-F1
#
_cell.length_a   1.000
_cell.length_b   1.000
_cell.length_c   1.000
_cell.angle_alpha   90.00
_cell.angle_beta   90.00
_cell.angle_gamma   90.00
#
_symmetry.space_group_name_H-M   'P 1'
#
loop_
_entity.id
_entity.type
_entity.pdbx_description
1 polymer ?
#
loop_
_entity_poly.entity_id
_entity_poly.type
_entity_poly.pdbx_seq_one_letter_code
_entity_poly.pdbx_strand_id
1 'polypeptide(L)'
;TSPFPDEYWNALNAFEFNRAMDLIWARIQALDERITAEKPFTIVKEDAERGRAIIAELATELYRIGRLLNPFMPKTNELIKKAVLENKKPDNLFPRI
;
A
#
# COMPACT_ATOMS: atom_id res chain seq x y z
N THR A 1 14.57 14.34 -9.19
CA THR A 1 13.23 14.36 -8.56
C THR A 1 13.11 13.14 -7.68
N SER A 2 12.52 13.25 -6.49
CA SER A 2 12.33 12.11 -5.58
C SER A 2 11.44 11.04 -6.25
N PRO A 3 11.67 9.72 -6.02
CA PRO A 3 10.77 8.68 -6.51
C PRO A 3 9.45 8.60 -5.71
N PHE A 4 9.22 9.53 -4.77
CA PHE A 4 8.07 9.59 -3.87
C PHE A 4 7.22 10.83 -4.15
N PRO A 5 5.94 10.86 -3.75
CA PRO A 5 5.09 12.03 -3.87
C PRO A 5 5.73 13.26 -3.22
N ASP A 6 5.69 14.40 -3.91
CA ASP A 6 6.38 15.62 -3.47
C ASP A 6 5.93 16.07 -2.07
N GLU A 7 4.63 16.01 -1.77
CA GLU A 7 4.09 16.39 -0.45
C GLU A 7 4.67 15.55 0.69
N TYR A 8 4.81 14.24 0.47
CA TYR A 8 5.42 13.34 1.45
C TYR A 8 6.91 13.63 1.61
N TRP A 9 7.63 13.79 0.49
CA TRP A 9 9.06 14.07 0.50
C TRP A 9 9.37 15.42 1.16
N ASN A 10 8.57 16.45 0.89
CA ASN A 10 8.69 17.76 1.49
C ASN A 10 8.40 17.73 2.98
N ALA A 11 7.34 17.01 3.41
CA ALA A 11 7.04 16.83 4.83
C ALA A 11 8.20 16.15 5.58
N LEU A 12 8.80 15.10 5.00
CA LEU A 12 9.97 14.45 5.58
C LEU A 12 11.18 15.40 5.70
N ASN A 13 11.50 16.16 4.65
CA ASN A 13 12.63 17.10 4.68
C ASN A 13 12.42 18.27 5.66
N ALA A 14 11.16 18.62 5.92
CA ALA A 14 10.77 19.62 6.91
C ALA A 14 10.63 19.05 8.34
N PHE A 15 10.95 17.76 8.56
CA PHE A 15 10.77 17.06 9.83
C PHE A 15 9.29 17.01 10.32
N GLU A 16 8.33 17.18 9.42
CA GLU A 16 6.90 17.09 9.67
C GLU A 16 6.42 15.62 9.63
N PHE A 17 6.94 14.79 10.54
CA PHE A 17 6.68 13.34 10.54
C PHE A 17 5.20 12.97 10.67
N ASN A 18 4.44 13.72 11.48
CA ASN A 18 2.99 13.51 11.62
C ASN A 18 2.28 13.69 10.28
N ARG A 19 2.60 14.77 9.56
CA ARG A 19 2.02 15.04 8.24
C ARG A 19 2.42 13.96 7.21
N ALA A 20 3.68 13.53 7.23
CA ALA A 20 4.12 12.43 6.37
C ALA A 20 3.36 11.12 6.67
N MET A 21 3.06 10.85 7.95
CA MET A 21 2.25 9.70 8.36
C MET A 21 0.78 9.85 7.94
N ASP A 22 0.19 11.03 8.10
CA ASP A 22 -1.18 11.32 7.67
C ASP A 22 -1.35 11.07 6.16
N LEU A 23 -0.36 11.46 5.34
CA LEU A 23 -0.35 11.20 3.90
C LEU A 23 -0.27 9.69 3.58
N ILE A 24 0.50 8.91 4.34
CA ILE A 24 0.52 7.45 4.20
C ILE A 24 -0.85 6.87 4.56
N TRP A 25 -1.44 7.34 5.66
CA TRP A 25 -2.72 6.85 6.15
C TRP A 25 -3.87 7.14 5.19
N ALA A 26 -3.90 8.33 4.60
CA ALA A 26 -4.85 8.70 3.56
C ALA A 26 -4.77 7.76 2.34
N ARG A 27 -3.56 7.34 1.94
CA ARG A 27 -3.37 6.36 0.85
C ARG A 27 -3.88 4.98 1.23
N ILE A 28 -3.64 4.54 2.47
CA ILE A 28 -4.15 3.26 2.97
C ILE A 28 -5.69 3.26 2.94
N GLN A 29 -6.31 4.33 3.43
CA GLN A 29 -7.77 4.45 3.42
C GLN A 29 -8.33 4.46 1.98
N ALA A 30 -7.75 5.26 1.08
CA ALA A 30 -8.19 5.30 -0.31
C ALA A 30 -8.06 3.94 -1.02
N LEU A 31 -7.01 3.17 -0.71
CA LEU A 31 -6.83 1.82 -1.25
C LEU A 31 -7.92 0.85 -0.74
N ASP A 32 -8.25 0.91 0.55
CA ASP A 32 -9.29 0.08 1.17
C ASP A 32 -10.70 0.42 0.64
N GLU A 33 -10.99 1.72 0.50
CA GLU A 33 -12.21 2.21 -0.14
C GLU A 33 -12.34 1.71 -1.58
N ARG A 34 -11.24 1.74 -2.35
CA ARG A 34 -11.19 1.23 -3.72
C ARG A 34 -11.47 -0.27 -3.80
N ILE A 35 -10.86 -1.08 -2.90
CA ILE A 35 -11.13 -2.52 -2.81
C ILE A 35 -12.63 -2.77 -2.57
N THR A 36 -13.22 -2.00 -1.66
CA THR A 36 -14.64 -2.13 -1.28
C THR A 36 -15.57 -1.72 -2.43
N ALA A 37 -15.27 -0.62 -3.11
CA ALA A 37 -16.07 -0.10 -4.21
C ALA A 37 -16.00 -0.99 -5.46
N GLU A 38 -14.80 -1.42 -5.85
CA GLU A 38 -14.59 -2.19 -7.08
C GLU A 38 -14.89 -3.68 -6.89
N LYS A 39 -14.88 -4.21 -5.67
CA LYS A 39 -15.12 -5.63 -5.36
C LYS A 39 -14.33 -6.58 -6.30
N PRO A 40 -13.01 -6.40 -6.44
CA PRO A 40 -12.22 -7.09 -7.46
C PRO A 40 -12.25 -8.62 -7.34
N PHE A 41 -12.38 -9.14 -6.12
CA PHE A 41 -12.48 -10.58 -5.84
C PHE A 41 -13.81 -11.19 -6.27
N THR A 42 -14.84 -10.38 -6.48
CA THR A 42 -16.08 -10.81 -7.15
C THR A 42 -15.91 -10.72 -8.65
N ILE A 43 -15.40 -9.60 -9.16
CA ILE A 43 -15.17 -9.40 -10.60
C ILE A 43 -14.32 -10.52 -11.18
N VAL A 44 -13.22 -10.93 -10.52
CA VAL A 44 -12.33 -11.98 -11.04
C VAL A 44 -13.02 -13.34 -11.23
N LYS A 45 -14.15 -13.58 -10.57
CA LYS A 45 -14.94 -14.82 -10.74
C LYS A 45 -15.85 -14.76 -11.97
N GLU A 46 -16.22 -13.56 -12.41
CA GLU A 46 -17.08 -13.31 -13.57
C GLU A 46 -16.26 -12.98 -14.82
N ASP A 47 -15.25 -12.12 -14.67
CA ASP A 47 -14.28 -11.68 -15.67
C ASP A 47 -12.87 -11.73 -15.07
N ALA A 48 -12.18 -12.84 -15.32
CA ALA A 48 -10.87 -13.11 -14.75
C ALA A 48 -9.79 -12.14 -15.22
N GLU A 49 -9.85 -11.65 -16.47
CA GLU A 49 -8.86 -10.71 -17.01
C GLU A 49 -8.99 -9.35 -16.32
N ARG A 50 -10.22 -8.81 -16.30
CA ARG A 50 -10.48 -7.52 -15.65
C ARG A 50 -10.20 -7.58 -14.16
N GLY A 51 -10.64 -8.65 -13.48
CA GLY A 51 -10.40 -8.81 -12.05
C GLY A 51 -8.91 -8.90 -11.72
N ARG A 52 -8.12 -9.63 -12.51
CA ARG A 52 -6.65 -9.70 -12.35
C ARG A 52 -5.98 -8.35 -12.55
N ALA A 53 -6.41 -7.58 -13.55
CA ALA A 53 -5.86 -6.24 -13.81
C ALA A 53 -6.07 -5.32 -12.59
N ILE A 54 -7.29 -5.28 -12.04
CA ILE A 54 -7.59 -4.48 -10.86
C ILE A 54 -6.75 -4.93 -9.65
N ILE A 55 -6.67 -6.24 -9.39
CA ILE A 55 -5.88 -6.78 -8.26
C ILE A 55 -4.39 -6.40 -8.42
N ALA A 56 -3.85 -6.44 -9.63
CA ALA A 56 -2.47 -6.05 -9.90
C ALA A 56 -2.22 -4.56 -9.61
N GLU A 57 -3.17 -3.69 -9.96
CA GLU A 57 -3.10 -2.26 -9.64
C GLU A 57 -3.13 -2.01 -8.13
N LEU A 58 -4.04 -2.69 -7.43
CA LEU A 58 -4.17 -2.60 -5.96
C LEU A 58 -2.89 -3.09 -5.25
N ALA A 59 -2.34 -4.21 -5.70
CA ALA A 59 -1.09 -4.75 -5.17
C ALA A 59 0.11 -3.82 -5.44
N THR A 60 0.13 -3.16 -6.61
CA THR A 60 1.14 -2.15 -6.94
C THR A 60 1.07 -0.94 -6.02
N GLU A 61 -0.13 -0.46 -5.72
CA GLU A 61 -0.31 0.65 -4.77
C GLU A 61 0.06 0.23 -3.34
N LEU A 62 -0.31 -0.97 -2.90
CA LEU A 62 0.13 -1.52 -1.62
C LEU A 62 1.65 -1.59 -1.50
N TYR A 63 2.36 -1.99 -2.57
CA TYR A 63 3.82 -1.99 -2.61
C TYR A 63 4.39 -0.57 -2.45
N ARG A 64 3.78 0.44 -3.09
CA ARG A 64 4.19 1.84 -2.95
C ARG A 64 4.00 2.34 -1.53
N ILE A 65 2.85 2.04 -0.90
CA ILE A 65 2.59 2.35 0.52
C ILE A 65 3.67 1.71 1.41
N GLY A 66 3.99 0.43 1.17
CA GLY A 66 5.08 -0.26 1.87
C GLY A 66 6.40 0.51 1.80
N ARG A 67 6.76 1.05 0.62
CA ARG A 67 7.97 1.87 0.47
C ARG A 67 7.93 3.18 1.26
N LEU A 68 6.77 3.84 1.34
CA LEU A 68 6.59 5.07 2.13
C LEU A 68 6.69 4.82 3.63
N LEU A 69 6.35 3.62 4.09
CA LEU A 69 6.48 3.25 5.50
C LEU A 69 7.95 3.05 5.94
N ASN A 70 8.92 2.95 5.01
CA ASN A 70 10.30 2.60 5.34
C ASN A 70 10.95 3.46 6.44
N PRO A 71 10.81 4.80 6.46
CA PRO A 71 11.43 5.63 7.50
C PRO A 71 10.83 5.43 8.91
N PHE A 72 9.61 4.87 9.00
CA PHE A 72 8.86 4.74 10.25
C PHE A 72 8.77 3.29 10.73
N MET A 73 8.58 2.36 9.79
CA MET A 73 8.33 0.93 10.02
C MET A 73 9.11 0.10 8.98
N PRO A 74 10.45 0.04 9.06
CA PRO A 74 11.29 -0.61 8.04
C PRO A 74 10.99 -2.11 7.89
N LYS A 75 10.71 -2.80 9.01
CA LYS A 75 10.31 -4.22 8.99
C LYS A 75 8.99 -4.44 8.26
N THR A 76 8.00 -3.57 8.47
CA THR A 76 6.70 -3.63 7.79
C THR A 76 6.84 -3.38 6.29
N ASN A 77 7.65 -2.39 5.91
CA ASN A 77 8.00 -2.14 4.51
C ASN A 77 8.54 -3.42 3.83
N GLU A 78 9.54 -4.06 4.43
CA GLU A 78 10.14 -5.28 3.89
C GLU A 78 9.11 -6.42 3.73
N LEU A 79 8.29 -6.64 4.76
CA LEU A 79 7.28 -7.69 4.75
C LEU A 79 6.20 -7.46 3.69
N ILE A 80 5.70 -6.23 3.55
CA ILE A 80 4.73 -5.87 2.51
C ILE A 80 5.34 -6.08 1.12
N LYS A 81 6.55 -5.54 0.89
CA LYS A 81 7.21 -5.66 -0.42
C LYS A 81 7.46 -7.12 -0.79
N LYS A 82 7.92 -7.93 0.16
CA LYS A 82 8.16 -9.36 -0.04
C LYS A 82 6.86 -10.08 -0.40
N ALA A 83 5.79 -9.86 0.37
CA ALA A 83 4.49 -10.48 0.14
C ALA A 83 3.93 -10.18 -1.25
N VAL A 84 4.01 -8.91 -1.69
CA VAL A 84 3.54 -8.50 -3.02
C VAL A 84 4.39 -9.13 -4.14
N LEU A 85 5.72 -9.11 -4.02
CA LEU A 85 6.62 -9.67 -5.04
C LEU A 85 6.52 -11.20 -5.15
N GLU A 86 6.37 -11.88 -4.03
CA GLU A 86 6.17 -13.34 -4.00
C GLU A 86 4.74 -13.74 -4.37
N ASN A 87 3.81 -12.78 -4.43
CA ASN A 87 2.37 -12.99 -4.58
C ASN A 87 1.83 -14.02 -3.57
N LYS A 88 2.30 -13.91 -2.33
CA LYS A 88 1.93 -14.81 -1.22
C LYS A 88 1.38 -14.00 -0.07
N LYS A 89 0.33 -14.53 0.55
CA LYS A 89 -0.19 -14.00 1.81
C LYS A 89 0.90 -14.14 2.88
N PRO A 90 1.33 -13.06 3.54
CA PRO A 90 2.31 -13.14 4.61
C PRO A 90 1.65 -13.69 5.89
N ASP A 91 2.48 -14.14 6.82
CA ASP A 91 2.05 -14.35 8.20
C ASP A 91 1.50 -13.04 8.78
N ASN A 92 0.71 -13.16 9.85
CA ASN A 92 0.07 -11.99 10.46
C ASN A 92 1.13 -10.93 10.85
N LEU A 93 1.11 -9.80 10.16
CA LEU A 93 2.10 -8.73 10.32
C LEU A 93 1.96 -8.01 11.68
N PHE A 94 0.73 -7.96 12.19
CA PHE A 94 0.38 -7.25 13.41
C PHE A 94 -0.44 -8.17 14.33
N PRO A 95 0.20 -8.88 15.28
CA PRO A 95 -0.54 -9.60 16.31
C PRO A 95 -1.41 -8.62 17.11
N ARG A 96 -2.62 -9.06 17.47
CA ARG A 96 -3.50 -8.27 18.34
C ARG A 96 -2.83 -8.14 19.70
N ILE A 97 -2.79 -6.91 20.20
CA ILE A 97 -2.39 -6.55 21.57
C ILE A 97 -3.60 -6.51 22.48
#